data_AF-A0A4P5VCD1-F1
#
_entry.id   AF-A0A4P5VCD1-F1
#
_cell.length_a   1.000
_cell.length_b   1.000
_cell.length_c   1.000
_cell.angle_alpha   90.00
_cell.angle_beta   90.00
_cell.angle_gamma   90.00
#
_symmetry.space_group_name_H-M   'P 1'
#
loop_
_entity.id
_entity.type
_entity.pdbx_description
1 polymer ?
#
loop_
_entity_poly.entity_id
_entity_poly.type
_entity_poly.pdbx_seq_one_letter_code
_entity_poly.pdbx_strand_id
1 'polypeptide(L)'
;MEEWDQLLRWLHRDLLDDRLRQACGQWILLSALGFDPSRDPLPAGLALSTAMAPQADAEGAAPPVVFSLPEGPAPVQVFGLWLLPPAAAQPDGRHPLVRERWRFWVVPGRQVHPDRRSMGLKPLRRAHGEGCSTPELADRLRPLLLGDP
;
A
#
# COMPACT_ATOMS: atom_id res chain seq x y z
N MET A 1 2.28 28.97 0.12
CA MET A 1 2.50 28.00 1.21
C MET A 1 1.25 28.09 2.08
N GLU A 2 0.14 27.46 1.67
CA GLU A 2 -1.15 27.64 2.38
C GLU A 2 -2.11 26.45 2.24
N GLU A 3 -2.21 25.80 1.07
CA GLU A 3 -3.10 24.64 0.92
C GLU A 3 -2.61 23.38 1.65
N TRP A 4 -1.30 23.10 1.60
CA TRP A 4 -0.72 21.94 2.27
C TRP A 4 -0.79 22.06 3.79
N ASP A 5 -0.54 23.25 4.33
CA ASP A 5 -0.68 23.51 5.76
C ASP A 5 -2.14 23.53 6.20
N GLN A 6 -3.09 23.97 5.37
CA GLN A 6 -4.52 23.83 5.65
C GLN A 6 -4.99 22.38 5.60
N LEU A 7 -4.50 21.58 4.65
CA LEU A 7 -4.76 20.15 4.56
C LEU A 7 -4.23 19.44 5.81
N LEU A 8 -2.98 19.71 6.21
CA LEU A 8 -2.36 19.13 7.41
C LEU A 8 -3.00 19.58 8.72
N ARG A 9 -3.52 20.82 8.79
CA ARG A 9 -4.30 21.33 9.94
C ARG A 9 -5.71 20.73 10.00
N TRP A 10 -6.34 20.46 8.86
CA TRP A 10 -7.63 19.75 8.80
C TRP A 10 -7.47 18.26 9.17
N LEU A 11 -6.30 17.67 8.90
CA LEU A 11 -5.94 16.26 9.18
C LEU A 11 -5.40 15.98 10.59
N HIS A 12 -5.70 16.83 11.59
CA HIS A 12 -5.05 16.81 12.92
C HIS A 12 -4.89 15.40 13.55
N ARG A 13 -3.61 15.05 13.70
CA ARG A 13 -2.88 14.14 14.62
C ARG A 13 -3.21 12.66 14.80
N ASP A 14 -4.44 12.19 14.69
CA ASP A 14 -4.74 10.75 14.97
C ASP A 14 -5.55 10.05 13.86
N LEU A 15 -5.97 10.78 12.81
CA LEU A 15 -6.82 10.27 11.72
C LEU A 15 -6.15 10.24 10.35
N LEU A 16 -4.89 10.64 10.30
CA LEU A 16 -4.06 10.53 9.10
C LEU A 16 -3.68 9.06 8.81
N ASP A 17 -3.85 8.15 9.78
CA ASP A 17 -3.08 6.91 9.77
C ASP A 17 -3.52 5.91 8.69
N ASP A 18 -4.81 5.58 8.58
CA ASP A 18 -5.25 4.51 7.65
C ASP A 18 -5.85 5.03 6.35
N ARG A 19 -6.74 6.03 6.42
CA ARG A 19 -7.48 6.51 5.23
C ARG A 19 -6.59 7.28 4.25
N LEU A 20 -5.72 8.16 4.73
CA LEU A 20 -4.80 8.87 3.83
C LEU A 20 -3.79 7.90 3.24
N ARG A 21 -3.22 7.01 4.05
CA ARG A 21 -2.32 5.96 3.57
C ARG A 21 -3.00 5.10 2.50
N GLN A 22 -4.24 4.69 2.73
CA GLN A 22 -5.02 3.94 1.77
C GLN A 22 -5.24 4.72 0.47
N ALA A 23 -5.61 6.00 0.56
CA ALA A 23 -5.78 6.88 -0.60
C ALA A 23 -4.47 7.09 -1.37
N CYS A 24 -3.34 7.28 -0.68
CA CYS A 24 -2.02 7.39 -1.30
C CYS A 24 -1.60 6.08 -1.98
N GLY A 25 -1.82 4.93 -1.32
CA GLY A 25 -1.57 3.63 -1.90
C GLY A 25 -2.40 3.40 -3.16
N GLN A 26 -3.68 3.80 -3.15
CA GLN A 26 -4.56 3.74 -4.30
C GLN A 26 -4.08 4.67 -5.42
N TRP A 27 -3.70 5.91 -5.09
CA TRP A 27 -3.16 6.86 -6.06
C TRP A 27 -1.92 6.32 -6.76
N ILE A 28 -0.99 5.75 -6.00
CA ILE A 28 0.25 5.16 -6.52
C ILE A 28 -0.05 3.95 -7.40
N LEU A 29 -0.95 3.07 -6.95
CA LEU A 29 -1.37 1.88 -7.68
C LEU A 29 -2.03 2.23 -9.03
N LEU A 30 -2.98 3.17 -9.03
CA LEU A 30 -3.63 3.65 -10.26
C LEU A 30 -2.61 4.31 -11.20
N SER A 31 -1.74 5.16 -10.66
CA SER A 31 -0.66 5.78 -11.43
C SER A 31 0.25 4.74 -12.09
N ALA A 32 0.61 3.66 -11.37
CA ALA A 32 1.47 2.61 -11.89
C ALA A 32 0.80 1.84 -13.04
N LEU A 33 -0.52 1.66 -12.96
CA LEU A 33 -1.31 1.01 -14.01
C LEU A 33 -1.58 1.91 -15.23
N GLY A 34 -1.24 3.20 -15.15
CA GLY A 34 -1.49 4.19 -16.21
C GLY A 34 -2.90 4.80 -16.19
N PHE A 35 -3.64 4.64 -15.09
CA PHE A 35 -4.94 5.30 -14.87
C PHE A 35 -4.77 6.70 -14.29
N ASP A 36 -5.81 7.55 -14.43
CA ASP A 36 -5.90 8.85 -13.78
C ASP A 36 -6.48 8.67 -12.36
N PRO A 37 -5.66 8.75 -11.29
CA PRO A 37 -6.12 8.51 -9.92
C PRO A 37 -7.13 9.55 -9.41
N SER A 38 -7.29 10.68 -10.09
CA SER A 38 -8.28 11.71 -9.73
C SER A 38 -9.67 11.44 -10.31
N ARG A 39 -9.78 10.51 -11.26
CA ARG A 39 -11.02 10.25 -12.02
C ARG A 39 -11.40 8.78 -12.03
N ASP A 40 -10.41 7.90 -12.10
CA ASP A 40 -10.61 6.47 -12.29
C ASP A 40 -10.73 5.74 -10.94
N PRO A 41 -11.74 4.85 -10.79
CA PRO A 41 -11.80 3.95 -9.65
C PRO A 41 -10.74 2.84 -9.77
N LEU A 42 -10.50 2.11 -8.69
CA LEU A 42 -9.75 0.86 -8.77
C LEU A 42 -10.42 -0.11 -9.76
N PRO A 43 -9.66 -0.81 -10.62
CA PRO A 43 -10.20 -1.81 -11.52
C PRO A 43 -11.03 -2.85 -10.78
N ALA A 44 -12.15 -3.26 -11.39
CA ALA A 44 -13.00 -4.30 -10.84
C ALA A 44 -12.20 -5.58 -10.58
N GLY A 45 -12.40 -6.17 -9.40
CA GLY A 45 -11.72 -7.39 -8.99
C GLY A 45 -10.31 -7.19 -8.38
N LEU A 46 -9.86 -5.94 -8.25
CA LEU A 46 -8.67 -5.59 -7.49
C LEU A 46 -9.05 -4.98 -6.14
N ALA A 47 -8.46 -5.50 -5.08
CA ALA A 47 -8.54 -4.92 -3.74
C ALA A 47 -7.17 -4.43 -3.28
N LEU A 48 -7.13 -3.29 -2.59
CA LEU A 48 -5.91 -2.76 -1.96
C LEU A 48 -6.08 -2.77 -0.44
N SER A 49 -5.03 -3.19 0.27
CA SER A 49 -4.89 -3.00 1.71
C SER A 49 -3.53 -2.39 2.01
N THR A 50 -3.46 -1.40 2.89
CA THR A 50 -2.21 -0.71 3.20
C THR A 50 -1.84 -0.81 4.68
N ALA A 51 -0.54 -0.85 4.94
CA ALA A 51 0.05 -0.79 6.28
C ALA A 51 1.31 0.08 6.26
N MET A 52 1.86 0.37 7.44
CA MET A 52 3.10 1.14 7.59
C MET A 52 4.08 0.44 8.52
N ALA A 53 5.37 0.68 8.29
CA ALA A 53 6.44 0.15 9.14
C ALA A 53 7.64 1.10 9.15
N PRO A 54 8.42 1.16 10.26
CA PRO A 54 9.72 1.81 10.23
C PRO A 54 10.63 1.15 9.20
N GLN A 55 11.43 1.94 8.49
CA GLN A 55 12.60 1.42 7.79
C GLN A 55 13.54 0.77 8.82
N ALA A 56 14.16 -0.36 8.47
CA ALA A 56 14.75 -1.38 9.35
C ALA A 56 15.81 -0.94 10.40
N ASP A 57 16.08 0.35 10.55
CA ASP A 57 17.08 0.93 11.46
C ASP A 57 16.50 1.38 12.82
N ALA A 58 15.22 1.11 13.09
CA ALA A 58 14.64 1.39 14.40
C ALA A 58 15.05 0.28 15.39
N GLU A 59 16.09 0.55 16.19
CA GLU A 59 16.47 -0.26 17.36
C GLU A 59 15.32 -0.32 18.38
N GLY A 60 14.42 -1.26 18.17
CA GLY A 60 13.26 -1.51 19.01
C GLY A 60 12.43 -2.64 18.41
N ALA A 61 11.75 -3.41 19.26
CA ALA A 61 10.79 -4.42 18.79
C ALA A 61 9.61 -3.70 18.12
N ALA A 62 9.72 -3.40 16.82
CA ALA A 62 8.64 -2.83 16.06
C ALA A 62 7.40 -3.75 16.15
N PRO A 63 6.20 -3.19 16.35
CA PRO A 63 4.99 -4.00 16.39
C PRO A 63 4.81 -4.79 15.09
N PRO A 64 4.15 -5.96 15.13
CA PRO A 64 3.91 -6.75 13.93
C PRO A 64 3.08 -5.93 12.93
N VAL A 65 3.59 -5.84 11.70
CA VAL A 65 2.90 -5.16 10.61
C VAL A 65 1.80 -6.08 10.07
N VAL A 66 0.57 -5.59 10.05
CA VAL A 66 -0.62 -6.33 9.66
C VAL A 66 -1.45 -5.50 8.69
N PHE A 67 -1.92 -6.14 7.63
CA PHE A 67 -2.82 -5.60 6.63
C PHE A 67 -4.24 -6.09 6.91
N SER A 68 -5.21 -5.18 7.02
CA SER A 68 -6.63 -5.53 7.12
C SER A 68 -7.15 -5.96 5.75
N LEU A 69 -7.76 -7.13 5.65
CA LEU A 69 -8.35 -7.59 4.40
C LEU A 69 -9.74 -6.94 4.23
N PRO A 70 -10.05 -6.40 3.04
CA PRO A 70 -11.39 -5.89 2.78
C PRO A 70 -12.43 -7.02 2.80
N GLU A 71 -13.68 -6.67 3.09
CA GLU A 71 -14.78 -7.63 3.06
C GLU A 71 -15.11 -8.01 1.61
N GLY A 72 -15.23 -9.31 1.37
CA GLY A 72 -15.63 -9.87 0.07
C GLY A 72 -14.48 -10.39 -0.78
N PRO A 73 -14.78 -11.26 -1.75
CA PRO A 73 -13.77 -11.88 -2.60
C PRO A 73 -13.23 -10.88 -3.64
N ALA A 74 -11.93 -10.66 -3.63
CA ALA A 74 -11.22 -9.97 -4.71
C ALA A 74 -10.36 -10.98 -5.49
N PRO A 75 -10.52 -11.13 -6.81
CA PRO A 75 -9.64 -11.90 -7.68
C PRO A 75 -8.15 -11.62 -7.47
N VAL A 76 -7.78 -10.37 -7.17
CA VAL A 76 -6.42 -9.96 -6.86
C VAL A 76 -6.41 -9.05 -5.63
N GLN A 77 -5.61 -9.41 -4.63
CA GLN A 77 -5.34 -8.61 -3.45
C GLN A 77 -3.96 -7.97 -3.56
N VAL A 78 -3.90 -6.64 -3.46
CA VAL A 78 -2.67 -5.87 -3.36
C VAL A 78 -2.48 -5.44 -1.91
N PHE A 79 -1.26 -5.65 -1.39
CA PHE A 79 -0.83 -5.19 -0.08
C PHE A 79 0.25 -4.11 -0.27
N GLY A 80 -0.01 -2.88 0.16
CA GLY A 80 0.92 -1.76 0.06
C GLY A 80 1.52 -1.40 1.41
N LEU A 81 2.83 -1.55 1.57
CA LEU A 81 3.57 -1.13 2.75
C LEU A 81 4.24 0.22 2.50
N TRP A 82 3.91 1.21 3.31
CA TRP A 82 4.65 2.46 3.36
C TRP A 82 5.76 2.38 4.41
N LEU A 83 7.02 2.51 3.95
CA LEU A 83 8.19 2.52 4.81
C LEU A 83 8.42 3.94 5.34
N LEU A 84 8.20 4.10 6.64
CA LEU A 84 8.43 5.35 7.35
C LEU A 84 9.92 5.71 7.29
N PRO A 85 10.27 6.94 6.88
CA PRO A 85 11.64 7.40 6.92
C PRO A 85 12.11 7.56 8.39
N PRO A 86 13.44 7.58 8.64
CA PRO A 86 13.99 7.91 9.95
C PRO A 86 13.49 9.28 10.44
N ALA A 87 13.42 9.47 11.75
CA ALA A 87 13.01 10.75 12.35
C ALA A 87 13.93 11.93 11.93
N ALA A 88 15.18 11.66 11.56
CA ALA A 88 16.10 12.67 11.05
C ALA A 88 15.90 13.03 9.57
N ALA A 89 14.99 12.37 8.85
CA ALA A 89 14.78 12.61 7.42
C ALA A 89 14.09 13.95 7.15
N GLN A 90 14.44 14.55 6.01
CA GLN A 90 13.86 15.80 5.51
C GLN A 90 12.33 15.73 5.38
N PRO A 91 11.61 16.86 5.49
CA PRO A 91 10.15 16.92 5.44
C PRO A 91 9.56 16.26 4.19
N ASP A 92 10.16 16.49 3.02
CA ASP A 92 9.70 15.94 1.75
C ASP A 92 9.79 14.41 1.70
N GLY A 93 10.75 13.83 2.41
CA GLY A 93 10.94 12.38 2.53
C GLY A 93 9.85 11.69 3.35
N ARG A 94 9.01 12.46 4.06
CA ARG A 94 7.87 11.96 4.87
C ARG A 94 6.54 12.01 4.11
N HIS A 95 6.54 12.47 2.86
CA HIS A 95 5.31 12.54 2.08
C HIS A 95 4.87 11.13 1.61
N PRO A 96 3.62 10.69 1.86
CA PRO A 96 3.18 9.33 1.53
C PRO A 96 3.03 9.05 0.03
N LEU A 97 3.08 10.06 -0.84
CA LEU A 97 3.18 9.85 -2.30
C LEU A 97 4.61 9.60 -2.82
N VAL A 98 5.64 9.59 -1.96
CA VAL A 98 7.02 9.25 -2.35
C VAL A 98 7.07 7.75 -2.69
N ARG A 99 7.11 7.45 -4.00
CA ARG A 99 6.94 6.09 -4.55
C ARG A 99 8.02 5.12 -4.09
N GLU A 100 9.23 5.61 -3.87
CA GLU A 100 10.41 4.83 -3.48
C GLU A 100 10.24 4.22 -2.08
N ARG A 101 9.34 4.80 -1.27
CA ARG A 101 9.00 4.36 0.09
C ARG A 101 7.94 3.28 0.11
N TRP A 102 7.35 2.93 -1.03
CA TRP A 102 6.33 1.90 -1.09
C TRP A 102 6.90 0.55 -1.52
N ARG A 103 6.37 -0.50 -0.90
CA ARG A 103 6.54 -1.88 -1.32
C ARG A 103 5.19 -2.53 -1.48
N PHE A 104 5.02 -3.30 -2.54
CA PHE A 104 3.75 -3.91 -2.87
C PHE A 104 3.87 -5.42 -3.01
N TRP A 105 2.84 -6.14 -2.56
CA TRP A 105 2.67 -7.55 -2.86
C TRP A 105 1.37 -7.72 -3.61
N VAL A 106 1.44 -8.42 -4.73
CA VAL A 106 0.29 -8.76 -5.55
C VAL A 106 0.01 -10.25 -5.35
N VAL A 107 -1.16 -10.56 -4.79
CA VAL A 107 -1.53 -11.92 -4.37
C VAL A 107 -2.85 -12.30 -5.03
N PRO A 108 -2.91 -13.41 -5.78
CA PRO A 108 -4.18 -13.95 -6.28
C PRO A 108 -5.15 -14.23 -5.13
N GLY A 109 -6.40 -13.80 -5.23
CA GLY A 109 -7.42 -13.96 -4.19
C GLY A 109 -7.61 -15.39 -3.73
N ARG A 110 -7.47 -16.36 -4.63
CA ARG A 110 -7.51 -17.81 -4.32
C ARG A 110 -6.43 -18.28 -3.33
N GLN A 111 -5.37 -17.50 -3.14
CA GLN A 111 -4.30 -17.78 -2.17
C GLN A 111 -4.57 -17.12 -0.81
N VAL A 112 -5.59 -16.28 -0.71
CA VAL A 112 -6.07 -15.69 0.54
C VAL A 112 -7.24 -16.52 1.04
N HIS A 113 -7.12 -17.06 2.24
CA HIS A 113 -8.18 -17.86 2.84
C HIS A 113 -9.45 -16.99 3.03
N PRO A 114 -10.66 -17.47 2.66
CA PRO A 114 -11.88 -16.67 2.65
C PRO A 114 -12.25 -16.10 4.03
N ASP A 115 -11.99 -16.84 5.10
CA ASP A 115 -12.29 -16.39 6.48
C ASP A 115 -11.20 -15.49 7.10
N ARG A 116 -10.08 -15.25 6.41
CA ARG A 116 -9.04 -14.38 6.96
C ARG A 116 -9.49 -12.92 6.91
N ARG A 117 -9.34 -12.24 8.03
CA ARG A 117 -9.59 -10.79 8.15
C ARG A 117 -8.31 -9.95 8.06
N SER A 118 -7.15 -10.59 8.08
CA SER A 118 -5.87 -9.90 8.00
C SER A 118 -4.74 -10.76 7.43
N MET A 119 -3.69 -10.08 7.00
CA MET A 119 -2.44 -10.67 6.54
C MET A 119 -1.25 -10.03 7.26
N GLY A 120 -0.34 -10.83 7.81
CA GLY A 120 0.89 -10.30 8.42
C GLY A 120 2.00 -10.09 7.39
N LEU A 121 2.87 -9.10 7.60
CA LEU A 121 4.00 -8.85 6.71
C LEU A 121 5.01 -10.02 6.67
N LYS A 122 5.29 -10.67 7.81
CA LYS A 122 6.21 -11.83 7.87
C LYS A 122 5.75 -13.01 7.00
N PRO A 123 4.51 -13.54 7.12
CA PRO A 123 4.05 -14.60 6.24
C PRO A 123 3.95 -14.16 4.78
N LEU A 124 3.57 -12.91 4.52
CA LEU A 124 3.54 -12.34 3.18
C LEU A 124 4.94 -12.36 2.53
N ARG A 125 5.97 -11.91 3.26
CA ARG A 125 7.37 -11.94 2.81
C ARG A 125 7.88 -13.36 2.60
N ARG A 126 7.53 -14.28 3.49
CA ARG A 126 7.92 -15.69 3.38
C ARG A 126 7.34 -16.37 2.12
N ALA A 127 6.09 -16.04 1.75
CA ALA A 127 5.42 -16.66 0.62
C ALA A 127 5.71 -15.98 -0.73
N HIS A 128 5.92 -14.66 -0.73
CA HIS A 128 5.95 -13.85 -1.95
C HIS A 128 7.22 -12.98 -2.11
N GLY A 129 8.20 -13.11 -1.21
CA GLY A 129 9.44 -12.33 -1.23
C GLY A 129 9.28 -10.91 -0.66
N GLU A 130 10.24 -10.02 -0.93
CA GLU A 130 10.31 -8.67 -0.34
C GLU A 130 9.27 -7.66 -0.85
N GLY A 131 8.41 -8.08 -1.79
CA GLY A 131 7.50 -7.19 -2.50
C GLY A 131 8.21 -6.45 -3.64
N CYS A 132 7.43 -5.84 -4.51
CA CYS A 132 7.91 -5.07 -5.65
C CYS A 132 7.80 -3.57 -5.39
N SER A 133 8.57 -2.81 -6.16
CA SER A 133 8.52 -1.36 -6.22
C SER A 133 7.37 -0.87 -7.11
N THR A 134 7.06 0.43 -7.04
CA THR A 134 6.00 1.04 -7.87
C THR A 134 6.21 0.82 -9.38
N PRO A 135 7.41 0.98 -9.96
CA PRO A 135 7.63 0.71 -11.40
C PRO A 135 7.31 -0.73 -11.81
N GLU A 136 7.56 -1.71 -10.94
CA GLU A 136 7.34 -3.14 -11.21
C GLU A 136 5.87 -3.57 -11.01
N LEU A 137 5.05 -2.71 -10.39
CA LEU A 137 3.69 -3.05 -9.98
C LEU A 137 2.79 -3.35 -11.18
N ALA A 138 2.94 -2.59 -12.27
CA ALA A 138 2.15 -2.78 -13.49
C ALA A 138 2.38 -4.17 -14.11
N ASP A 139 3.65 -4.57 -14.21
CA ASP A 139 4.04 -5.84 -14.83
C ASP A 139 3.57 -7.04 -14.00
N ARG A 140 3.47 -6.89 -12.68
CA ARG A 140 2.92 -7.93 -11.79
C ARG A 140 1.40 -8.04 -11.84
N LEU A 141 0.70 -6.93 -12.12
CA LEU A 141 -0.76 -6.89 -12.12
C LEU A 141 -1.37 -7.26 -13.45
N ARG A 142 -0.75 -6.87 -14.57
CA ARG A 142 -1.29 -7.11 -15.92
C ARG A 142 -1.66 -8.58 -16.18
N PRO A 143 -0.81 -9.59 -15.89
CA PRO A 143 -1.15 -10.99 -16.15
C PRO A 143 -2.34 -11.49 -15.33
N LEU A 144 -2.57 -10.90 -14.15
CA LEU A 144 -3.63 -11.30 -13.23
C LEU A 144 -4.97 -10.60 -13.52
N LEU A 145 -4.91 -9.39 -14.08
CA LEU A 145 -6.10 -8.60 -14.45
C LEU A 145 -6.61 -8.93 -15.85
N LEU A 146 -5.70 -9.21 -16.78
CA LEU A 146 -6.06 -9.50 -18.17
C LEU A 146 -6.30 -10.99 -18.41
N GLY A 147 -5.90 -11.85 -17.45
CA GLY A 147 -5.85 -13.29 -17.62
C GLY A 147 -4.87 -13.63 -18.73
N ASP A 148 -3.68 -14.11 -18.40
CA ASP A 148 -2.95 -14.85 -19.43
C ASP A 148 -3.81 -16.06 -19.86
N PRO A 149 -3.95 -16.32 -21.18
CA PRO A 149 -4.74 -17.42 -21.73
C PRO A 149 -4.27 -18.81 -21.28
#